data_AF-A0A0N8NTN1-F1
#
_entry.id   AF-A0A0N8NTN1-F1
#
_cell.length_a   1.000
_cell.length_b   1.000
_cell.length_c   1.000
_cell.angle_alpha   90.00
_cell.angle_beta   90.00
_cell.angle_gamma   90.00
#
_symmetry.space_group_name_H-M   'P 1'
#
loop_
_entity.id
_entity.type
_entity.pdbx_description
1 polymer ?
#
loop_
_entity_poly.entity_id
_entity_poly.type
_entity_poly.pdbx_seq_one_letter_code
_entity_poly.pdbx_strand_id
1 'polypeptide(L)'
;MDNYRGGFGDENFITLDFTRLMQSCSHDLTYICELLAKLSGTYNLLIVSADGFNRNSFAKKDDIEDAIDRAEDLGKIIDKVINVLERQVILYADYLKTKNEYIDVNFSINDIIKNELEHHIIQHHEGNDEKK
;
A
#
# COMPACT_ATOMS: atom_id res chain seq x y z
N MET A 1 -29.58 -20.89 -17.55
CA MET A 1 -28.29 -21.47 -17.09
C MET A 1 -27.36 -21.36 -18.27
N ASP A 2 -26.63 -20.26 -18.36
CA ASP A 2 -25.72 -20.02 -19.48
C ASP A 2 -24.28 -20.12 -19.00
N ASN A 3 -23.53 -20.92 -19.75
CA ASN A 3 -22.22 -21.45 -19.42
C ASN A 3 -21.16 -20.36 -19.39
N TYR A 4 -20.69 -19.98 -18.19
CA TYR A 4 -19.40 -19.33 -18.02
C TYR A 4 -18.29 -20.37 -18.24
N ARG A 5 -17.70 -20.35 -19.43
CA ARG A 5 -16.45 -21.05 -19.71
C ARG A 5 -15.37 -19.99 -19.97
N GLY A 6 -14.95 -19.31 -18.89
CA GLY A 6 -13.81 -18.40 -18.92
C GLY A 6 -12.53 -19.19 -19.13
N GLY A 7 -12.06 -19.24 -20.37
CA GLY A 7 -10.75 -19.78 -20.72
C GLY A 7 -9.66 -18.73 -20.48
N PHE A 8 -8.46 -19.20 -20.14
CA PHE A 8 -7.22 -18.44 -20.17
C PHE A 8 -7.08 -17.73 -21.53
N GLY A 9 -7.44 -16.44 -21.60
CA GLY A 9 -7.46 -15.67 -22.85
C GLY A 9 -8.62 -14.70 -23.04
N ASP A 10 -9.60 -14.65 -22.12
CA ASP A 10 -10.64 -13.61 -22.16
C ASP A 10 -10.05 -12.26 -21.68
N GLU A 11 -9.89 -11.29 -22.59
CA GLU A 11 -9.31 -9.96 -22.31
C GLU A 11 -10.00 -9.25 -21.14
N ASN A 12 -11.31 -9.49 -20.95
CA ASN A 12 -12.10 -8.95 -19.83
C ASN A 12 -11.80 -9.64 -18.49
N PHE A 13 -11.40 -10.92 -18.50
CA PHE A 13 -11.03 -11.65 -17.29
C PHE A 13 -9.63 -11.23 -16.82
N ILE A 14 -8.68 -11.11 -17.77
CA ILE A 14 -7.31 -10.71 -17.47
C ILE A 14 -7.27 -9.27 -16.94
N THR A 15 -8.00 -8.33 -17.53
CA THR A 15 -7.99 -6.92 -17.11
C THR A 15 -8.67 -6.68 -15.75
N LEU A 16 -9.76 -7.38 -15.45
CA LEU A 16 -10.47 -7.25 -14.17
C LEU A 16 -9.67 -7.84 -12.99
N ASP A 17 -9.09 -9.03 -13.17
CA ASP A 17 -8.27 -9.67 -12.13
C ASP A 17 -6.94 -8.95 -11.92
N PHE A 18 -6.34 -8.43 -12.99
CA PHE A 18 -5.12 -7.63 -12.89
C PHE A 18 -5.38 -6.31 -12.15
N THR A 19 -6.50 -5.63 -12.42
CA THR A 19 -6.87 -4.40 -11.70
C THR A 19 -7.06 -4.64 -10.20
N ARG A 20 -7.74 -5.73 -9.82
CA ARG A 20 -7.95 -6.11 -8.41
C ARG A 20 -6.64 -6.48 -7.71
N LEU A 21 -5.79 -7.26 -8.37
CA LEU A 21 -4.47 -7.61 -7.85
C LEU A 21 -3.65 -6.34 -7.56
N MET A 22 -3.71 -5.35 -8.46
CA MET A 22 -2.94 -4.12 -8.31
C MET A 22 -3.52 -3.15 -7.28
N GLN A 23 -4.85 -3.10 -7.15
CA GLN A 23 -5.49 -2.43 -6.02
C GLN A 23 -5.03 -3.04 -4.69
N SER A 24 -4.97 -4.37 -4.60
CA SER A 24 -4.40 -5.08 -3.45
C SER A 24 -2.94 -4.67 -3.23
N CYS A 25 -2.09 -4.67 -4.27
CA CYS A 25 -0.70 -4.28 -4.13
C CYS A 25 -0.53 -2.85 -3.60
N SER A 26 -1.36 -1.91 -4.07
CA SER A 26 -1.36 -0.53 -3.58
C SER A 26 -1.79 -0.43 -2.12
N HIS A 27 -2.80 -1.21 -1.73
CA HIS A 27 -3.29 -1.28 -0.35
C HIS A 27 -2.23 -1.88 0.59
N ASP A 28 -1.59 -2.97 0.17
CA ASP A 28 -0.50 -3.61 0.90
C ASP A 28 0.66 -2.62 1.11
N LEU A 29 1.02 -1.85 0.09
CA LEU A 29 2.08 -0.83 0.19
C LEU A 29 1.72 0.25 1.21
N THR A 30 0.48 0.76 1.18
CA THR A 30 -0.01 1.70 2.20
C THR A 30 0.03 1.09 3.59
N TYR A 31 -0.48 -0.14 3.75
CA TYR A 31 -0.50 -0.84 5.02
C TYR A 31 0.91 -1.04 5.60
N ILE A 32 1.88 -1.45 4.77
CA ILE A 32 3.26 -1.65 5.20
C ILE A 32 3.89 -0.32 5.62
N CYS A 33 3.65 0.78 4.90
CA CYS A 33 4.11 2.11 5.28
C CYS A 33 3.53 2.55 6.64
N GLU A 34 2.24 2.35 6.87
CA GLU A 34 1.60 2.65 8.15
C GLU A 34 2.14 1.77 9.29
N LEU A 35 2.36 0.49 9.04
CA LEU A 35 2.94 -0.44 10.00
C LEU A 35 4.35 0.01 10.38
N LEU A 36 5.19 0.36 9.40
CA LEU A 36 6.54 0.86 9.62
C LEU A 36 6.55 2.13 10.48
N ALA A 37 5.62 3.07 10.22
CA ALA A 37 5.48 4.29 11.03
C ALA A 37 5.13 3.96 12.50
N LYS A 38 4.19 3.04 12.73
CA LYS A 38 3.78 2.60 14.08
C LYS A 38 4.93 1.91 14.83
N LEU A 39 5.65 1.03 14.16
CA LEU A 39 6.80 0.32 14.74
C LEU A 39 7.93 1.29 15.07
N SER A 40 8.24 2.22 14.17
CA SER A 40 9.27 3.25 14.39
C SER A 40 8.93 4.14 15.59
N GLY A 41 7.65 4.50 15.75
CA GLY A 41 7.16 5.22 16.92
C GLY A 41 7.38 4.44 18.22
N THR A 42 7.09 3.13 18.21
CA THR A 42 7.27 2.25 19.38
C THR A 42 8.75 2.05 19.72
N TYR A 43 9.60 1.91 18.71
CA TYR A 43 11.05 1.83 18.88
C TYR A 43 11.57 3.09 19.59
N ASN A 44 11.17 4.28 19.12
CA ASN A 44 11.55 5.53 19.74
C ASN A 44 11.06 5.63 21.20
N LEU A 45 9.83 5.18 21.50
CA LEU A 45 9.32 5.16 22.87
C LEU A 45 10.16 4.27 23.80
N LEU A 46 10.64 3.13 23.32
CA LEU A 46 11.49 2.23 24.12
C LEU A 46 12.85 2.89 24.43
N ILE A 47 13.47 3.54 23.43
CA ILE A 47 14.72 4.28 23.61
C ILE A 47 14.55 5.45 24.60
N VAL A 48 13.47 6.24 24.45
CA VAL A 48 13.16 7.35 25.36
C VAL A 48 12.88 6.84 26.77
N SER A 49 12.20 5.70 26.91
CA SER A 49 11.94 5.08 28.21
C SER A 49 13.23 4.63 28.89
N ALA A 50 14.15 4.01 28.15
CA ALA A 50 15.46 3.60 28.67
C ALA A 50 16.29 4.80 29.17
N ASP A 51 16.36 5.90 28.41
CA ASP A 51 17.02 7.14 28.85
C ASP A 51 16.31 7.74 30.08
N GLY A 52 14.98 7.70 30.13
CA GLY A 52 14.19 8.15 31.28
C GLY A 52 14.47 7.35 32.55
N PHE A 53 14.58 6.02 32.45
CA PHE A 53 14.97 5.15 33.56
C PHE A 53 16.40 5.43 33.99
N ASN A 54 17.34 5.56 33.06
CA ASN A 54 18.75 5.84 33.36
C ASN A 54 18.97 7.16 34.11
N ARG A 55 18.12 8.16 33.87
CA ARG A 55 18.16 9.45 34.59
C ARG A 55 17.45 9.43 35.94
N ASN A 56 16.65 8.40 36.23
CA ASN A 56 15.92 8.28 37.48
C ASN A 56 16.74 7.48 38.51
N SER A 57 17.12 8.12 39.61
CA SER A 57 17.96 7.51 40.66
C SER A 57 17.35 6.28 41.35
N PHE A 58 16.05 6.01 41.16
CA PHE A 58 15.36 4.85 41.72
C PHE A 58 15.13 3.70 40.72
N ALA A 59 15.39 3.90 39.42
CA ALA A 59 15.22 2.85 38.44
C ALA A 59 16.28 1.76 38.63
N LYS A 60 15.90 0.50 38.40
CA LYS A 60 16.87 -0.60 38.43
C LYS A 60 17.59 -0.67 37.11
N LYS A 61 18.82 -1.18 37.15
CA LYS A 61 19.60 -1.48 35.94
C LYS A 61 18.83 -2.40 35.00
N ASP A 62 18.16 -3.40 35.56
CA ASP A 62 17.35 -4.37 34.82
C ASP A 62 16.22 -3.69 34.03
N ASP A 63 15.58 -2.63 34.57
CA ASP A 63 14.51 -1.90 33.87
C ASP A 63 15.04 -1.19 32.60
N ILE A 64 16.30 -0.75 32.63
CA ILE A 64 16.98 -0.10 31.50
C ILE A 64 17.36 -1.15 30.46
N GLU A 65 17.97 -2.27 30.90
CA GLU A 65 18.37 -3.38 30.03
C GLU A 65 17.15 -3.97 29.31
N ASP A 66 16.05 -4.23 30.02
CA ASP A 66 14.81 -4.72 29.43
C ASP A 66 14.25 -3.80 28.34
N ALA A 67 14.33 -2.47 28.53
CA ALA A 67 13.85 -1.50 27.54
C ALA A 67 14.74 -1.47 26.28
N ILE A 68 16.06 -1.61 26.45
CA ILE A 68 17.04 -1.68 25.35
C ILE A 68 16.87 -2.98 24.57
N ASP A 69 16.79 -4.12 25.26
CA ASP A 69 16.64 -5.44 24.63
C ASP A 69 15.36 -5.50 23.79
N ARG A 70 14.26 -4.97 24.32
CA ARG A 70 13.00 -4.85 23.56
C ARG A 70 13.11 -3.93 22.36
N ALA A 71 13.90 -2.84 22.45
CA ALA A 71 14.13 -1.95 21.31
C ALA A 71 14.94 -2.65 20.22
N GLU A 72 15.96 -3.42 20.59
CA GLU A 72 16.76 -4.21 19.66
C GLU A 72 15.89 -5.25 18.91
N ASP A 73 15.06 -5.99 19.64
CA ASP A 73 14.17 -6.98 19.04
C ASP A 73 13.12 -6.35 18.12
N LEU A 74 12.60 -5.18 18.49
CA LEU A 74 11.71 -4.42 17.61
C LEU A 74 12.44 -3.90 16.37
N GLY A 75 13.71 -3.49 16.49
CA GLY A 75 14.57 -3.12 15.37
C GLY A 75 14.68 -4.25 14.34
N LYS A 76 14.90 -5.49 14.79
CA LYS A 76 14.93 -6.68 13.91
C LYS A 76 13.60 -6.91 13.18
N ILE A 77 12.47 -6.56 13.79
CA ILE A 77 11.15 -6.63 13.13
C ILE A 77 11.01 -5.52 12.09
N ILE A 78 11.42 -4.30 12.43
CA ILE A 78 11.44 -3.15 11.51
C ILE A 78 12.26 -3.48 10.26
N ASP A 79 13.45 -4.07 10.41
CA ASP A 79 14.29 -4.47 9.28
C ASP A 79 13.56 -5.43 8.34
N LYS A 80 12.82 -6.41 8.88
CA LYS A 80 12.02 -7.33 8.07
C LYS A 80 10.90 -6.60 7.33
N VAL A 81 10.24 -5.63 7.97
CA VAL A 81 9.18 -4.82 7.34
C VAL A 81 9.74 -3.95 6.22
N ILE A 82 10.93 -3.34 6.41
CA ILE A 82 11.62 -2.59 5.36
C ILE A 82 11.92 -3.47 4.15
N ASN A 83 12.48 -4.67 4.36
CA ASN A 83 12.75 -5.61 3.28
C ASN A 83 11.49 -6.00 2.47
N VAL A 84 10.33 -6.13 3.14
CA VAL A 84 9.05 -6.40 2.46
C VAL A 84 8.58 -5.16 1.70
N LEU A 85 8.70 -3.97 2.29
CA LEU A 85 8.33 -2.70 1.64
C LEU A 85 9.11 -2.49 0.35
N GLU A 86 10.43 -2.70 0.37
CA GLU A 86 11.30 -2.57 -0.81
C GLU A 86 10.82 -3.44 -1.96
N ARG A 87 10.49 -4.70 -1.70
CA ARG A 87 9.95 -5.62 -2.72
C ARG A 87 8.61 -5.16 -3.25
N GLN A 88 7.72 -4.69 -2.38
CA GLN A 88 6.39 -4.25 -2.77
C GLN A 88 6.44 -2.98 -3.63
N VAL A 89 7.34 -2.05 -3.30
CA VAL A 89 7.59 -0.83 -4.09
C VAL A 89 8.04 -1.19 -5.50
N ILE A 90 8.99 -2.12 -5.64
CA ILE A 90 9.48 -2.59 -6.96
C ILE A 90 8.33 -3.16 -7.80
N LEU A 91 7.53 -4.09 -7.22
CA LEU A 91 6.40 -4.70 -7.92
C LEU A 91 5.37 -3.68 -8.39
N TYR A 92 5.03 -2.72 -7.55
CA TYR A 92 4.06 -1.68 -7.90
C TYR A 92 4.61 -0.71 -8.96
N ALA A 93 5.91 -0.37 -8.90
CA ALA A 93 6.56 0.46 -9.90
C ALA A 93 6.60 -0.21 -11.28
N ASP A 94 6.94 -1.50 -11.34
CA ASP A 94 6.95 -2.28 -12.58
C ASP A 94 5.56 -2.35 -13.22
N TYR A 95 4.52 -2.49 -12.40
CA TYR A 95 3.14 -2.40 -12.86
C TYR A 95 2.82 -1.03 -13.46
N LEU A 96 3.09 0.06 -12.73
CA LEU A 96 2.78 1.42 -13.22
C LEU A 96 3.48 1.69 -14.55
N LYS A 97 4.74 1.27 -14.67
CA LYS A 97 5.48 1.36 -15.92
C LYS A 97 4.79 0.60 -17.05
N THR A 98 4.49 -0.68 -16.84
CA THR A 98 3.83 -1.53 -17.85
C THR A 98 2.46 -0.98 -18.26
N LYS A 99 1.69 -0.50 -17.28
CA LYS A 99 0.38 0.14 -17.52
C LYS A 99 0.52 1.39 -18.38
N ASN A 100 1.47 2.27 -18.06
CA ASN A 100 1.68 3.50 -18.82
C ASN A 100 2.15 3.18 -20.25
N GLU A 101 3.08 2.25 -20.41
CA GLU A 101 3.53 1.78 -21.73
C GLU A 101 2.36 1.21 -22.56
N TYR A 102 1.47 0.41 -21.95
CA TYR A 102 0.27 -0.07 -22.63
C TYR A 102 -0.66 1.07 -23.05
N ILE A 103 -0.87 2.05 -22.18
CA ILE A 103 -1.71 3.21 -22.48
C ILE A 103 -1.12 4.01 -23.65
N ASP A 104 0.17 4.32 -23.59
CA ASP A 104 0.88 5.13 -24.60
C ASP A 104 0.88 4.47 -25.99
N VAL A 105 0.95 3.13 -26.04
CA VAL A 105 0.92 2.38 -27.31
C VAL A 105 -0.48 2.26 -27.89
N ASN A 106 -1.51 2.11 -27.06
CA ASN A 106 -2.85 1.74 -27.53
C ASN A 106 -3.86 2.90 -27.58
N PHE A 107 -3.57 4.03 -26.92
CA PHE A 107 -4.49 5.16 -26.85
C PHE A 107 -3.77 6.48 -27.16
N SER A 108 -4.40 7.35 -27.95
CA SER A 108 -3.93 8.73 -28.07
C SER A 108 -4.35 9.54 -26.85
N ILE A 109 -3.62 10.63 -26.56
CA ILE A 109 -4.01 11.61 -25.52
C ILE A 109 -5.46 12.08 -25.71
N ASN A 110 -5.91 12.23 -26.96
CA ASN A 110 -7.28 12.65 -27.26
C ASN A 110 -8.31 11.58 -26.87
N ASP A 111 -7.99 10.30 -27.03
CA ASP A 111 -8.88 9.20 -26.64
C ASP A 111 -9.04 9.13 -25.11
N ILE A 112 -7.95 9.37 -24.38
CA ILE A 112 -7.95 9.44 -22.92
C ILE A 112 -8.82 10.60 -22.42
N ILE A 113 -8.58 11.81 -22.96
CA ILE A 113 -9.36 13.02 -22.59
C ILE A 113 -10.84 12.84 -22.92
N LYS A 114 -11.16 12.27 -24.10
CA LYS A 114 -12.55 12.04 -24.51
C LYS A 114 -13.25 11.08 -23.56
N ASN A 115 -12.60 9.97 -23.18
CA ASN A 115 -13.16 8.99 -22.26
C ASN A 115 -13.38 9.58 -20.86
N GLU A 116 -12.44 10.38 -20.34
CA GLU A 116 -12.59 11.07 -19.06
C GLU A 116 -13.80 12.05 -19.07
N LEU A 117 -13.96 12.83 -20.14
CA LEU A 117 -15.10 13.73 -20.30
C LEU A 117 -16.43 12.97 -20.39
N GLU A 118 -16.49 11.86 -21.13
CA GLU A 118 -17.67 11.00 -21.25
C GLU A 118 -18.06 10.41 -19.89
N HIS A 119 -17.09 9.92 -19.12
CA HIS A 119 -17.31 9.36 -17.79
C HIS A 119 -17.84 10.40 -16.79
N HIS A 120 -17.36 11.65 -16.86
CA HIS A 120 -17.87 12.77 -16.05
C HIS A 120 -19.29 13.18 -16.43
N ILE A 121 -19.64 13.21 -17.71
CA ILE A 121 -20.99 13.55 -18.17
C ILE A 121 -22.01 12.51 -17.70
N ILE A 122 -21.67 11.22 -17.77
CA ILE A 122 -22.54 10.12 -17.32
C ILE A 122 -22.83 10.21 -15.82
N GLN A 123 -21.81 10.44 -14.98
CA GLN A 123 -21.99 10.59 -13.53
C GLN A 123 -22.87 11.79 -13.14
N HIS A 124 -22.80 12.89 -13.92
CA HIS A 124 -23.66 14.05 -13.71
C HIS A 124 -25.11 13.85 -14.15
N HIS A 125 -25.38 12.94 -15.09
CA HIS A 125 -26.74 12.57 -15.47
C HIS A 125 -27.38 11.61 -14.47
N GLU A 126 -26.66 10.60 -14.00
CA GLU A 126 -27.19 9.63 -13.01
C GLU A 126 -27.49 10.29 -11.65
N GLY A 127 -26.69 11.28 -11.22
CA GLY A 127 -26.94 12.03 -9.97
C GLY A 127 -28.12 13.01 -10.02
N ASN A 128 -28.70 13.29 -11.19
CA ASN A 128 -29.88 14.14 -11.35
C ASN A 128 -31.19 13.35 -11.41
N ASP A 129 -31.14 12.07 -11.77
CA ASP A 129 -32.33 11.20 -11.80
C ASP A 129 -32.71 10.64 -10.42
N GLU A 130 -31.77 10.60 -9.46
CA GLU A 130 -32.04 10.20 -8.06
C GLU A 130 -32.66 11.32 -7.18
N LYS A 131 -32.83 12.54 -7.71
CA LYS A 131 -33.36 13.70 -6.97
C LYS A 131 -34.78 14.11 -7.38
N LYS A 132 -35.54 13.26 -8.05
CA LYS A 132 -36.89 13.54 -8.53
C LYS A 132 -37.89 12.49 -8.07
#